data_AF-A0A820I3J6-F1
#
_entry.id   AF-A0A820I3J6-F1
#
_cell.length_a   1.000
_cell.length_b   1.000
_cell.length_c   1.000
_cell.angle_alpha   90.00
_cell.angle_beta   90.00
_cell.angle_gamma   90.00
#
_symmetry.space_group_name_H-M   'P 1'
#
loop_
_entity.id
_entity.type
_entity.pdbx_description
1 polymer ?
#
loop_
_entity_poly.entity_id
_entity_poly.type
_entity_poly.pdbx_seq_one_letter_code
_entity_poly.pdbx_strand_id
1 'polypeptide(L)'
;CLVECKLSNPGFNKFLERCEMKAACEGLTLDILLVLPMNRIPYYIVTLANCLSHTPHAHVEREKLEQTKSKLEELSKIMHDEVSETEHIRTNLAIERSIAEGCDVLLDGNQVLCRQVI
;
A
#
# COMPACT_ATOMS: atom_id res chain seq x y z
N CYS A 1 0.67 15.68 -2.52
CA CYS A 1 1.28 14.36 -2.16
C CYS A 1 2.77 14.52 -1.78
N LEU A 2 3.47 13.52 -1.22
CA LEU A 2 4.89 13.65 -0.82
C LEU A 2 5.78 14.14 -1.99
N VAL A 3 5.55 13.61 -3.19
CA VAL A 3 6.22 14.05 -4.44
C VAL A 3 6.02 15.55 -4.67
N GLU A 4 4.78 16.02 -4.59
CA GLU A 4 4.45 17.44 -4.75
C GLU A 4 5.11 18.31 -3.67
N CYS A 5 5.20 17.84 -2.42
CA CYS A 5 5.92 18.55 -1.36
C CYS A 5 7.42 18.65 -1.65
N LYS A 6 8.04 17.60 -2.20
CA LYS A 6 9.45 17.64 -2.63
C LYS A 6 9.66 18.65 -3.77
N LEU A 7 8.73 18.71 -4.73
CA LEU A 7 8.82 19.60 -5.90
C LEU A 7 8.54 21.06 -5.55
N SER A 8 7.52 21.33 -4.73
CA SER A 8 7.07 22.68 -4.39
C SER A 8 7.90 23.33 -3.28
N ASN A 9 8.63 22.55 -2.47
CA ASN A 9 9.42 23.07 -1.35
C ASN A 9 10.86 22.55 -1.36
N PRO A 10 11.81 23.33 -1.95
CA PRO A 10 13.23 22.97 -1.98
C PRO A 10 13.87 22.86 -0.60
N GLY A 11 13.36 23.61 0.40
CA GLY A 11 13.85 23.54 1.78
C GLY A 11 13.50 22.21 2.44
N PHE A 12 12.27 21.74 2.21
CA PHE A 12 11.82 20.41 2.63
C PHE A 12 12.64 19.31 1.96
N ASN A 13 12.86 19.38 0.64
CA ASN A 13 13.65 18.37 -0.07
C ASN A 13 15.08 18.24 0.48
N LYS A 14 15.76 19.37 0.73
CA LYS A 14 17.10 19.37 1.36
C LYS A 14 17.10 18.83 2.79
N PHE A 15 16.05 19.13 3.57
CA PHE A 15 15.90 18.57 4.90
C PHE A 15 15.72 17.05 4.85
N LEU A 16 14.92 16.57 3.89
CA LEU A 16 14.67 15.15 3.69
C LEU A 16 15.93 14.40 3.28
N GLU A 17 16.69 14.90 2.30
CA GLU A 17 17.98 14.33 1.89
C GLU A 17 18.95 14.19 3.07
N ARG A 18 19.01 15.19 3.95
CA ARG A 18 19.83 15.12 5.18
C ARG A 18 19.35 14.06 6.16
N CYS A 19 18.05 13.81 6.25
CA CYS A 19 17.51 12.76 7.09
C CYS A 19 17.81 11.37 6.50
N GLU A 20 17.65 11.20 5.19
CA GLU A 20 17.88 9.93 4.49
C GLU A 20 19.36 9.50 4.51
N MET A 21 20.30 10.43 4.64
CA MET A 21 21.73 10.14 4.83
C MET A 21 22.08 9.56 6.22
N LYS A 22 21.16 9.58 7.19
CA LYS A 22 21.44 9.03 8.52
C LYS A 22 21.61 7.50 8.43
N ALA A 23 22.58 6.96 9.15
CA ALA A 23 22.83 5.51 9.18
C ALA A 23 21.57 4.70 9.57
N ALA A 24 20.70 5.25 10.41
CA ALA A 24 19.43 4.63 10.82
C ALA A 24 18.43 4.42 9.68
N CYS A 25 18.59 5.14 8.56
CA CYS A 25 17.77 4.96 7.36
C CYS A 25 18.29 3.84 6.46
N GLU A 26 19.48 3.30 6.71
CA GLU A 26 20.07 2.19 5.94
C GLU A 26 20.09 2.43 4.41
N GLY A 27 20.21 3.70 4.00
CA GLY A 27 20.19 4.10 2.59
C GLY A 27 18.81 4.09 1.94
N LEU A 28 17.74 3.88 2.71
CA LEU A 28 16.35 3.93 2.24
C LEU A 28 15.82 5.36 2.24
N THR A 29 15.10 5.71 1.17
CA THR A 29 14.35 6.96 1.10
C THR A 29 13.07 6.88 1.92
N LEU A 30 12.52 8.03 2.29
CA LEU A 30 11.22 8.09 2.97
C LEU A 30 10.11 7.42 2.16
N ASP A 31 10.13 7.55 0.82
CA ASP A 31 9.15 6.89 -0.04
C ASP A 31 9.18 5.37 0.14
N ILE A 32 10.38 4.77 0.21
CA ILE A 32 10.53 3.33 0.43
C ILE A 32 10.06 2.95 1.83
N LEU A 33 10.49 3.70 2.86
CA LEU A 33 10.14 3.45 4.25
C LEU A 33 8.62 3.44 4.49
N LEU A 34 7.89 4.34 3.82
CA LEU A 34 6.43 4.42 3.92
C LEU A 34 5.71 3.21 3.26
N VAL A 35 6.34 2.55 2.29
CA VAL A 35 5.78 1.37 1.61
C VAL A 35 6.18 0.05 2.30
N LEU A 36 7.25 0.05 3.10
CA LEU A 36 7.73 -1.16 3.77
C LEU A 36 6.67 -1.94 4.56
N PRO A 37 5.76 -1.32 5.35
CA PRO A 37 4.73 -2.08 6.06
C PRO A 37 3.81 -2.87 5.11
N MET A 38 3.42 -2.26 3.99
CA MET A 38 2.61 -2.93 2.95
C MET A 38 3.34 -4.11 2.35
N ASN A 39 4.64 -3.94 2.09
CA ASN A 39 5.46 -5.01 1.54
C ASN A 39 5.71 -6.13 2.57
N ARG A 40 5.81 -5.82 3.86
CA ARG A 40 6.20 -6.78 4.91
C ARG A 40 5.09 -7.73 5.33
N ILE A 41 3.84 -7.27 5.40
CA ILE A 41 2.71 -8.08 5.84
C ILE A 41 2.52 -9.37 5.03
N PRO A 42 2.57 -9.35 3.68
CA PRO A 42 2.52 -10.57 2.87
C PRO A 42 3.60 -11.60 3.24
N TYR A 43 4.83 -11.17 3.54
CA TYR A 43 5.90 -12.07 3.96
C TYR A 43 5.59 -12.76 5.30
N TYR A 44 4.96 -12.06 6.25
CA TYR A 44 4.57 -12.67 7.52
C TYR A 44 3.49 -13.74 7.33
N ILE A 45 2.53 -13.51 6.43
CA ILE A 45 1.50 -14.50 6.08
C ILE A 45 2.14 -15.76 5.52
N VAL A 46 3.05 -15.62 4.54
CA VAL A 46 3.78 -16.76 3.94
C VAL A 46 4.62 -17.47 4.99
N THR A 47 5.31 -16.73 5.85
CA THR A 47 6.13 -17.30 6.93
C THR A 47 5.27 -18.13 7.89
N LEU A 48 4.11 -17.60 8.32
CA LEU A 48 3.18 -18.32 9.19
C LEU A 48 2.57 -19.54 8.51
N ALA A 49 2.23 -19.45 7.22
CA ALA A 49 1.75 -20.57 6.43
C ALA A 49 2.80 -21.71 6.38
N ASN A 50 4.07 -21.36 6.19
CA ASN A 50 5.18 -22.32 6.22
C ASN A 50 5.40 -22.92 7.62
N CYS A 51 5.25 -22.14 8.69
CA CYS A 51 5.29 -22.67 10.05
C CYS A 51 4.14 -23.66 10.30
N LEU A 52 2.92 -23.33 9.86
CA LEU A 52 1.73 -24.16 10.02
C LEU A 52 1.80 -25.48 9.26
N SER A 53 2.46 -25.51 8.09
CA SER A 53 2.66 -26.74 7.33
C SER A 53 3.58 -27.75 8.03
N HIS A 54 4.41 -27.28 8.96
CA HIS A 54 5.29 -28.12 9.78
C HIS A 54 4.81 -28.28 11.23
N THR A 55 3.66 -27.71 11.59
CA THR A 55 3.10 -27.77 12.95
C THR A 55 2.00 -28.84 13.02
N PRO A 56 2.11 -29.90 13.82
CA PRO A 56 1.07 -30.92 13.95
C PRO A 56 -0.28 -30.35 14.40
N HIS A 57 -1.40 -30.98 13.99
CA HIS A 57 -2.74 -30.51 14.35
C HIS A 57 -3.02 -30.45 15.86
N ALA A 58 -2.41 -31.35 16.64
CA ALA A 58 -2.55 -31.41 18.08
C ALA A 58 -1.57 -30.48 18.84
N HIS A 59 -0.74 -29.71 18.13
CA HIS A 59 0.24 -28.85 18.77
C HIS A 59 -0.43 -27.64 19.45
N VAL A 60 -0.04 -27.34 20.69
CA VAL A 60 -0.65 -26.31 21.53
C VAL A 60 -0.64 -24.90 20.90
N GLU A 61 0.39 -24.56 20.13
CA GLU A 61 0.50 -23.26 19.46
C GLU A 61 -0.24 -23.16 18.11
N ARG A 62 -0.79 -24.27 17.60
CA ARG A 62 -1.32 -24.29 16.23
C ARG A 62 -2.49 -23.31 16.05
N GLU A 63 -3.44 -23.32 16.99
CA GLU A 63 -4.59 -22.42 16.96
C GLU A 63 -4.14 -20.95 16.95
N LYS A 64 -3.17 -20.60 17.79
CA LYS A 64 -2.63 -19.24 17.85
C LYS A 64 -1.94 -18.82 16.55
N LEU A 65 -1.22 -19.74 15.91
CA LEU A 65 -0.60 -19.50 14.60
C LEU A 65 -1.64 -19.28 13.51
N GLU A 66 -2.71 -20.08 13.47
CA GLU A 66 -3.84 -19.93 12.54
C GLU A 66 -4.56 -18.59 12.75
N GLN A 67 -4.86 -18.22 14.00
CA GLN A 67 -5.47 -16.93 14.33
C GLN A 67 -4.58 -15.75 13.93
N THR A 68 -3.27 -15.83 14.16
CA THR A 68 -2.32 -14.78 13.78
C THR A 68 -2.25 -14.62 12.27
N LYS A 69 -2.20 -15.74 11.52
CA LYS A 69 -2.22 -15.74 10.06
C LYS A 69 -3.50 -15.08 9.53
N SER A 70 -4.66 -15.46 10.06
CA SER A 70 -5.96 -14.91 9.67
C SER A 70 -6.05 -13.40 9.88
N LYS A 71 -5.58 -12.89 11.03
CA LYS A 71 -5.54 -11.43 11.29
C LYS A 71 -4.63 -10.68 10.31
N LEU A 72 -3.50 -11.28 9.93
CA LEU A 72 -2.60 -10.67 8.94
C LEU A 72 -3.21 -10.69 7.53
N GLU A 73 -3.95 -11.75 7.17
CA GLU A 73 -4.69 -11.82 5.91
C GLU A 73 -5.79 -10.75 5.83
N GLU A 74 -6.54 -10.54 6.91
CA GLU A 74 -7.51 -9.45 7.01
C GLU A 74 -6.86 -8.08 6.86
N LEU A 75 -5.77 -7.83 7.61
CA LEU A 75 -5.02 -6.58 7.50
C LEU A 75 -4.47 -6.35 6.10
N SER A 76 -3.90 -7.39 5.48
CA SER A 76 -3.38 -7.33 4.11
C SER A 76 -4.47 -6.97 3.10
N LYS A 77 -5.69 -7.48 3.32
CA LYS A 77 -6.84 -7.16 2.48
C LYS A 77 -7.25 -5.69 2.65
N ILE A 78 -7.42 -5.22 3.88
CA ILE A 78 -7.78 -3.82 4.17
C ILE A 78 -6.78 -2.86 3.51
N MET A 79 -5.49 -3.13 3.64
CA MET A 79 -4.45 -2.28 3.04
C MET A 79 -4.48 -2.29 1.52
N HIS A 80 -4.78 -3.44 0.90
CA HIS A 80 -4.92 -3.52 -0.55
C HIS A 80 -6.14 -2.76 -1.04
N ASP A 81 -7.28 -2.94 -0.37
CA ASP A 81 -8.55 -2.31 -0.73
C ASP A 81 -8.43 -0.77 -0.63
N GLU A 82 -7.86 -0.22 0.45
CA GLU A 82 -7.68 1.24 0.63
C GLU A 82 -6.79 1.88 -0.46
N VAL A 83 -5.71 1.20 -0.83
CA VAL A 83 -4.81 1.66 -1.91
C VAL A 83 -5.52 1.59 -3.26
N SER A 84 -6.28 0.52 -3.50
CA SER A 84 -7.05 0.30 -4.71
C SER A 84 -8.11 1.39 -4.88
N GLU A 85 -8.89 1.70 -3.84
CA GLU A 85 -9.88 2.77 -3.83
C GLU A 85 -9.27 4.14 -4.16
N THR A 86 -8.12 4.46 -3.52
CA THR A 86 -7.39 5.71 -3.79
C THR A 86 -6.94 5.80 -5.25
N GLU A 87 -6.45 4.70 -5.83
CA GLU A 87 -5.98 4.65 -7.21
C GLU A 87 -7.15 4.69 -8.22
N HIS A 88 -8.28 4.08 -7.89
CA HIS A 88 -9.50 4.14 -8.68
C HIS A 88 -10.02 5.57 -8.78
N ILE A 89 -10.12 6.28 -7.65
CA ILE A 89 -10.53 7.70 -7.63
C ILE A 89 -9.57 8.54 -8.46
N ARG A 90 -8.26 8.34 -8.30
CA ARG A 90 -7.24 9.07 -9.08
C ARG A 90 -7.36 8.84 -10.58
N THR A 91 -7.64 7.59 -10.98
CA THR A 91 -7.82 7.19 -12.37
C THR A 91 -9.08 7.83 -12.96
N ASN A 92 -10.20 7.76 -12.25
CA ASN A 92 -11.46 8.37 -12.70
C ASN A 92 -11.34 9.90 -12.83
N LEU A 93 -10.67 10.57 -11.89
CA LEU A 93 -10.39 12.00 -11.96
C LEU A 93 -9.51 12.36 -13.17
N ALA A 94 -8.53 11.52 -13.52
CA ALA A 94 -7.70 11.75 -14.70
C ALA A 94 -8.51 11.60 -16.00
N ILE A 95 -9.45 10.64 -16.06
CA ILE A 95 -10.33 10.43 -17.20
C ILE A 95 -11.33 11.60 -17.33
N GLU A 96 -11.97 12.00 -16.23
CA GLU A 96 -12.89 13.12 -16.19
C GLU A 96 -12.26 14.38 -16.80
N ARG A 97 -11.05 14.73 -16.37
CA ARG A 97 -10.31 15.90 -16.89
C ARG A 97 -9.89 15.78 -18.35
N SER A 98 -9.83 14.57 -18.90
CA SER A 98 -9.48 14.35 -20.31
C SER A 98 -10.68 14.57 -21.25
N ILE A 99 -11.90 14.57 -20.72
CA ILE A 99 -13.13 14.80 -21.48
C ILE A 99 -13.36 16.32 -21.58
N ALA A 100 -13.57 16.82 -22.80
CA ALA A 100 -13.55 18.26 -23.11
C ALA A 100 -14.53 19.15 -22.31
N GLU A 101 -15.63 18.57 -21.80
CA GLU A 101 -16.64 19.26 -20.98
C GLU A 101 -16.71 18.72 -19.54
N GLY A 102 -15.77 17.85 -19.15
CA GLY A 102 -15.87 17.07 -17.93
C GLY A 102 -16.92 15.96 -18.01
N CYS A 103 -16.92 15.08 -17.01
CA CYS A 103 -17.92 14.02 -16.89
C CYS A 103 -18.20 13.72 -15.41
N ASP A 104 -19.12 14.49 -14.82
CA ASP A 104 -19.46 14.42 -13.39
C ASP A 104 -19.89 13.03 -12.93
N VAL A 105 -20.44 12.22 -13.85
CA VAL A 105 -20.81 10.82 -13.57
C VAL A 105 -19.59 10.00 -13.12
N LEU A 106 -18.39 10.30 -13.59
CA LEU A 106 -17.13 9.63 -13.19
C LEU A 106 -16.66 10.00 -11.77
N LEU A 107 -17.28 11.00 -11.14
CA LEU A 107 -16.95 11.43 -9.77
C LEU A 107 -17.71 10.63 -8.70
N ASP A 108 -18.59 9.70 -9.09
CA ASP A 108 -19.20 8.75 -8.16
C ASP A 108 -18.14 7.80 -7.60
N GLY A 109 -18.01 7.76 -6.27
CA GLY A 109 -17.04 6.93 -5.56
C GLY A 109 -17.20 5.41 -5.78
N ASN A 110 -18.32 4.96 -6.36
CA ASN A 110 -18.53 3.56 -6.70
C ASN A 110 -18.06 3.18 -8.10
N GLN A 111 -17.60 4.12 -8.92
CA GLN A 111 -17.16 3.82 -10.28
C GLN A 111 -15.71 3.34 -10.31
N VAL A 112 -15.48 2.31 -11.11
CA VAL A 112 -14.15 1.74 -11.32
C VAL A 112 -13.94 1.55 -12.81
N LEU A 113 -12.81 2.02 -13.32
CA LEU A 113 -12.39 1.74 -14.69
C LEU A 113 -12.08 0.23 -14.83
N CYS A 114 -12.97 -0.52 -15.48
CA CYS A 114 -12.77 -1.95 -15.71
C CYS A 114 -11.73 -2.25 -16.80
N ARG A 115 -11.64 -1.41 -17.83
CA ARG A 115 -10.76 -1.63 -18.99
C ARG A 115 -10.55 -0.37 -19.80
N GLN A 116 -9.32 -0.15 -20.25
CA GLN A 116 -8.98 0.82 -21.28
C GLN A 116 -8.29 0.09 -22.44
N VAL A 117 -8.76 0.32 -23.67
CA VAL A 117 -8.09 -0.18 -24.88
C VAL A 117 -7.29 0.99 -25.44
N ILE A 118 -5.97 0.79 -25.57
CA ILE A 118 -5.04 1.73 -26.19
C ILE A 118 -5.14 1.60 -27.71
#